data_AF-A0A7Y6Z8H7-F1
#
_entry.id   AF-A0A7Y6Z8H7-F1
#
_cell.length_a   1.000
_cell.length_b   1.000
_cell.length_c   1.000
_cell.angle_alpha   90.00
_cell.angle_beta   90.00
_cell.angle_gamma   90.00
#
_symmetry.space_group_name_H-M   'P 1'
#
loop_
_entity.id
_entity.type
_entity.pdbx_description
1 polymer ?
#
loop_
_entity_poly.entity_id
_entity_poly.type
_entity_poly.pdbx_seq_one_letter_code
_entity_poly.pdbx_strand_id
1 'polypeptide(L)'
;MLPVWVQGENELPAAVAGCVECHRAQGVPGLPGWPRLAGMDRSAIVDILRGHRDRLVPDSTMDKVASTLDDAQIDAAADYYSRLEPSDPPPFDLGD
;
A
#
# COMPACT_ATOMS: atom_id res chain seq x y z
N MET A 1 -12.21 11.37 34.82
CA MET A 1 -11.62 11.57 33.48
C MET A 1 -10.52 10.51 33.32
N LEU A 2 -10.92 9.25 33.17
CA LEU A 2 -9.95 8.15 33.18
C LEU A 2 -9.31 8.04 31.79
N PRO A 3 -7.99 7.74 31.72
CA PRO A 3 -7.23 7.70 30.49
C PRO A 3 -7.75 6.60 29.57
N VAL A 4 -7.80 6.91 28.27
CA VAL A 4 -8.03 5.93 27.21
C VAL A 4 -6.94 4.88 27.28
N TRP A 5 -7.36 3.63 27.46
CA TRP A 5 -6.53 2.45 27.32
C TRP A 5 -6.03 2.37 25.87
N VAL A 6 -4.79 2.75 25.64
CA VAL A 6 -4.05 2.33 24.44
C VAL A 6 -3.64 0.87 24.70
N GLN A 7 -4.45 -0.06 24.22
CA GLN A 7 -4.04 -1.47 24.13
C GLN A 7 -3.19 -1.60 22.87
N GLY A 8 -1.90 -1.87 23.07
CA GLY A 8 -0.97 -2.22 22.00
C GLY A 8 -1.21 -3.65 21.53
N GLU A 9 -1.59 -3.79 20.27
CA GLU A 9 -1.34 -4.96 19.44
C GLU A 9 -1.37 -4.51 17.96
N ASN A 10 -0.20 -4.53 17.33
CA ASN A 10 0.08 -4.14 15.94
C ASN A 10 -0.09 -2.65 15.59
N GLU A 11 0.83 -1.82 16.09
CA GLU A 11 1.11 -0.53 15.46
C GLU A 11 1.52 -0.79 13.99
N LEU A 12 0.70 -0.33 13.04
CA LEU A 12 1.05 -0.37 11.63
C LEU A 12 2.44 0.27 11.45
N PRO A 13 3.34 -0.30 10.63
CA PRO A 13 4.60 0.36 10.32
C PRO A 13 4.34 1.79 9.86
N ALA A 14 5.12 2.74 10.37
CA ALA A 14 4.93 4.16 10.04
C ALA A 14 4.90 4.41 8.51
N ALA A 15 5.68 3.63 7.76
CA ALA A 15 5.73 3.67 6.30
C ALA A 15 4.39 3.30 5.61
N VAL A 16 3.50 2.54 6.25
CA VAL A 16 2.21 2.13 5.67
C VAL A 16 1.01 2.84 6.28
N ALA A 17 1.20 3.69 7.29
CA ALA A 17 0.12 4.39 7.97
C ALA A 17 -0.73 5.24 7.00
N GLY A 18 -0.12 5.84 5.97
CA GLY A 18 -0.85 6.57 4.92
C GLY A 18 -1.47 5.65 3.86
N CYS A 19 -0.87 4.49 3.60
CA CYS A 19 -1.32 3.55 2.56
C CYS A 19 -2.69 2.92 2.92
N VAL A 20 -2.91 2.64 4.21
CA VAL A 20 -4.11 1.95 4.68
C VAL A 20 -5.39 2.77 4.54
N GLU A 21 -5.30 4.08 4.36
CA GLU A 21 -6.47 4.94 4.13
C GLU A 21 -7.25 4.46 2.89
N CYS A 22 -6.52 4.05 1.85
CA CYS A 22 -7.12 3.64 0.58
C CYS A 22 -6.94 2.14 0.30
N HIS A 23 -5.76 1.57 0.57
CA HIS A 23 -5.46 0.16 0.28
C HIS A 23 -5.81 -0.80 1.42
N ARG A 24 -6.18 -0.27 2.58
CA ARG A 24 -6.46 -1.00 3.83
C ARG A 24 -5.25 -1.78 4.35
N ALA A 25 -5.30 -2.20 5.61
CA ALA A 25 -4.21 -2.94 6.26
C ALA A 25 -4.02 -4.32 5.63
N GLN A 26 -5.11 -4.93 5.19
CA GLN A 26 -5.17 -6.21 4.52
C GLN A 26 -4.84 -6.15 3.03
N GLY A 27 -4.46 -4.98 2.47
CA GLY A 27 -4.14 -4.85 1.05
C GLY A 27 -5.32 -5.09 0.11
N VAL A 28 -6.54 -5.10 0.64
CA VAL A 28 -7.80 -5.26 -0.11
C VAL A 28 -8.62 -3.98 0.08
N PRO A 29 -8.65 -3.08 -0.92
CA PRO A 29 -9.41 -1.84 -0.85
C PRO A 29 -10.91 -2.11 -0.86
N GLY A 30 -11.68 -1.24 -0.20
CA GLY A 30 -13.15 -1.27 -0.20
C GLY A 30 -13.79 -0.39 -1.28
N LEU A 31 -12.98 0.26 -2.12
CA LEU A 31 -13.41 1.22 -3.13
C LEU A 31 -13.09 0.71 -4.53
N PRO A 32 -14.03 0.78 -5.49
CA PRO A 32 -13.75 0.42 -6.88
C PRO A 32 -12.70 1.36 -7.49
N GLY A 33 -11.84 0.82 -8.37
CA GLY A 33 -10.76 1.57 -9.01
C GLY A 33 -9.47 1.68 -8.20
N TRP A 34 -9.43 1.16 -6.97
CA TRP A 34 -8.19 1.07 -6.18
C TRP A 34 -7.59 -0.34 -6.31
N PRO A 35 -6.28 -0.47 -6.60
CA PRO A 35 -5.67 -1.77 -6.80
C PRO A 35 -5.48 -2.50 -5.46
N ARG A 36 -5.64 -3.83 -5.51
CA ARG A 36 -5.28 -4.74 -4.41
C ARG A 36 -3.77 -4.84 -4.33
N LEU A 37 -3.24 -4.84 -3.11
CA LEU A 37 -1.82 -5.00 -2.82
C LEU A 37 -1.48 -6.37 -2.23
N ALA A 38 -2.45 -7.05 -1.62
CA ALA A 38 -2.26 -8.37 -1.03
C ALA A 38 -1.97 -9.41 -2.11
N GLY A 39 -0.93 -10.21 -1.92
CA GLY A 39 -0.44 -11.18 -2.89
C GLY A 39 0.40 -10.62 -4.03
N MET A 40 0.70 -9.31 -4.07
CA MET A 40 1.67 -8.78 -5.04
C MET A 40 3.11 -9.07 -4.62
N ASP A 41 3.96 -9.38 -5.60
CA ASP A 41 5.39 -9.51 -5.37
C ASP A 41 6.01 -8.20 -4.87
N ARG A 42 6.94 -8.31 -3.92
CA ARG A 42 7.66 -7.15 -3.35
C ARG A 42 8.27 -6.27 -4.44
N SER A 43 8.94 -6.86 -5.43
CA SER A 43 9.57 -6.13 -6.52
C SER A 43 8.55 -5.37 -7.37
N ALA A 44 7.38 -5.97 -7.63
CA ALA A 44 6.31 -5.30 -8.37
C ALA A 44 5.80 -4.06 -7.61
N ILE A 45 5.63 -4.15 -6.28
CA ILE A 45 5.21 -3.01 -5.46
C ILE A 45 6.27 -1.89 -5.49
N VAL A 46 7.56 -2.24 -5.37
CA VAL A 46 8.66 -1.27 -5.48
C VAL A 46 8.65 -0.57 -6.84
N ASP A 47 8.53 -1.33 -7.93
CA ASP A 47 8.56 -0.80 -9.29
C ASP A 47 7.35 0.13 -9.56
N ILE A 48 6.16 -0.25 -9.09
CA ILE A 48 4.96 0.59 -9.20
C ILE A 48 5.12 1.90 -8.42
N LEU A 49 5.60 1.83 -7.16
CA LEU A 49 5.81 3.02 -6.33
C LEU A 49 6.88 3.95 -6.91
N ARG A 50 7.99 3.41 -7.40
CA ARG A 50 9.02 4.18 -8.10
C ARG A 50 8.50 4.79 -9.39
N GLY A 51 7.76 4.02 -10.20
CA GLY A 51 7.14 4.53 -11.42
C GLY A 51 6.18 5.69 -11.17
N HIS A 52 5.41 5.64 -10.08
CA HIS A 52 4.60 6.78 -9.64
C HIS A 52 5.43 7.96 -9.16
N ARG A 53 6.45 7.74 -8.32
CA ARG A 53 7.35 8.80 -7.83
C ARG A 53 8.07 9.52 -8.97
N ASP A 54 8.51 8.77 -9.96
CA ASP A 54 9.23 9.26 -11.14
C ASP A 54 8.27 9.80 -12.22
N ARG A 55 6.97 9.87 -11.92
CA ARG A 55 5.89 10.39 -12.78
C ARG A 55 5.76 9.68 -14.13
N LEU A 56 6.15 8.40 -14.21
CA LEU A 56 5.92 7.55 -15.39
C LEU A 56 4.43 7.32 -15.65
N VAL A 57 3.62 7.39 -14.58
CA VAL A 57 2.15 7.45 -14.63
C VAL A 57 1.70 8.82 -14.11
N PRO A 58 1.64 9.86 -14.98
CA PRO A 58 1.35 11.22 -14.57
C PRO A 58 -0.10 11.38 -14.09
N ASP A 59 -0.32 12.38 -13.23
CA ASP A 59 -1.62 12.83 -12.73
C ASP A 59 -2.45 11.78 -11.95
N SER A 60 -1.84 10.67 -11.55
CA SER A 60 -2.51 9.68 -10.69
C SER A 60 -2.56 10.14 -9.23
N THR A 61 -3.51 9.62 -8.46
CA THR A 61 -3.53 9.82 -7.00
C THR A 61 -2.27 9.29 -6.34
N MET A 62 -1.75 8.15 -6.83
CA MET A 62 -0.54 7.53 -6.30
C MET A 62 0.73 8.30 -6.63
N ASP A 63 0.78 9.10 -7.71
CA ASP A 63 1.90 10.00 -7.98
C ASP A 63 2.05 11.05 -6.85
N LYS A 64 0.93 11.68 -6.43
CA LYS A 64 0.96 12.64 -5.32
C LYS A 64 1.47 12.01 -4.02
N VAL A 65 1.07 10.77 -3.75
CA VAL A 65 1.54 10.01 -2.58
C VAL A 65 3.02 9.65 -2.72
N ALA A 66 3.38 8.98 -3.81
CA ALA A 66 4.72 8.45 -4.05
C ALA A 66 5.79 9.53 -4.19
N SER A 67 5.43 10.73 -4.64
CA SER A 67 6.34 11.88 -4.71
C SER A 67 6.90 12.32 -3.35
N THR A 68 6.27 11.91 -2.25
CA THR A 68 6.70 12.21 -0.88
C THR A 68 7.51 11.08 -0.22
N LEU A 69 7.68 9.94 -0.91
CA LEU A 69 8.33 8.75 -0.36
C LEU A 69 9.82 8.70 -0.73
N ASP A 70 10.65 8.44 0.28
CA ASP A 70 12.04 8.02 0.06
C ASP A 70 12.13 6.50 -0.26
N ASP A 71 13.31 6.03 -0.63
CA ASP A 71 13.53 4.62 -0.99
C ASP A 71 13.27 3.67 0.18
N ALA A 72 13.59 4.07 1.41
CA ALA A 72 13.40 3.23 2.59
C ALA A 72 11.89 3.06 2.91
N GLN A 73 11.10 4.11 2.72
CA GLN A 73 9.65 4.08 2.87
C GLN A 73 8.99 3.23 1.78
N ILE A 74 9.45 3.32 0.53
CA ILE A 74 9.00 2.44 -0.56
C ILE A 74 9.29 0.98 -0.24
N ASP A 75 10.53 0.67 0.17
CA ASP A 75 10.93 -0.69 0.52
C ASP A 75 10.12 -1.23 1.70
N ALA A 76 9.90 -0.43 2.74
CA ALA A 76 9.11 -0.82 3.91
C ALA A 76 7.63 -1.07 3.57
N ALA A 77 7.04 -0.24 2.70
CA ALA A 77 5.67 -0.45 2.24
C ALA A 77 5.55 -1.73 1.39
N ALA A 78 6.51 -1.97 0.49
CA ALA A 78 6.57 -3.18 -0.31
C ALA A 78 6.72 -4.43 0.55
N ASP A 79 7.63 -4.40 1.54
CA ASP A 79 7.85 -5.50 2.49
C ASP A 79 6.61 -5.83 3.32
N TYR A 80 5.81 -4.83 3.67
CA TYR A 80 4.57 -5.05 4.40
C TYR A 80 3.52 -5.74 3.53
N TYR A 81 3.20 -5.16 2.37
CA TYR A 81 2.09 -5.63 1.53
C TYR A 81 2.39 -6.96 0.83
N SER A 82 3.66 -7.23 0.49
CA SER A 82 4.05 -8.50 -0.17
C SER A 82 3.98 -9.72 0.74
N ARG A 83 3.84 -9.52 2.07
CA ARG A 83 3.67 -10.61 3.05
C ARG A 83 2.20 -10.97 3.27
N LEU A 84 1.28 -10.19 2.73
CA LEU A 84 -0.14 -10.46 2.86
C LEU A 84 -0.52 -11.58 1.91
N GLU A 85 -1.31 -12.52 2.42
CA GLU A 85 -1.83 -13.63 1.64
C GLU A 85 -2.61 -13.12 0.43
N PRO A 86 -2.48 -13.76 -0.75
CA PRO A 86 -3.31 -13.45 -1.90
C PRO A 86 -4.80 -13.52 -1.54
N SER A 87 -5.54 -12.47 -1.89
CA SER A 87 -7.00 -12.48 -1.81
C SER A 87 -7.59 -12.89 -3.15
N ASP A 88 -8.72 -13.61 -3.15
CA ASP A 88 -9.51 -13.82 -4.38
C ASP A 88 -10.39 -12.60 -4.69
N PRO A 89 -10.43 -12.10 -5.95
CA PRO A 89 -9.60 -12.43 -7.12
C PRO A 89 -8.20 -11.78 -7.05
N PRO A 90 -7.21 -12.24 -7.86
CA PRO A 90 -5.82 -11.81 -7.78
C PRO A 90 -5.62 -10.29 -7.88
N PRO A 91 -4.55 -9.75 -7.28
CA PRO A 91 -4.19 -8.34 -7.41
C PRO A 91 -3.76 -8.07 -8.86
N PHE A 92 -4.44 -7.15 -9.53
CA PHE A 92 -4.40 -6.98 -10.99
C PHE A 92 -5.01 -8.14 -11.76
N ASP A 93 -6.32 -8.30 -11.64
CA ASP A 93 -7.10 -8.93 -12.71
C ASP A 93 -7.04 -8.02 -13.95
N LEU A 94 -6.14 -8.34 -14.88
CA LEU A 94 -6.08 -7.75 -16.23
C LEU A 94 -7.12 -8.38 -17.18
N GLY A 95 -8.08 -9.15 -16.66
CA GLY A 95 -9.14 -9.77 -17.42
C GLY A 95 -10.40 -8.92 -17.49
N ASP A 96 -10.42 -7.95 -18.41
CA ASP A 96 -11.53 -7.56 -19.31
C ASP A 96 -11.19 -6.26 -20.07
#